data_AF-A0A537YVP9-F1
#
_entry.id   AF-A0A537YVP9-F1
#
_cell.length_a   1.000
_cell.length_b   1.000
_cell.length_c   1.000
_cell.angle_alpha   90.00
_cell.angle_beta   90.00
_cell.angle_gamma   90.00
#
_symmetry.space_group_name_H-M   'P 1'
#
loop_
_entity.id
_entity.type
_entity.pdbx_description
1 polymer ?
#
loop_
_entity_poly.entity_id
_entity_poly.type
_entity_poly.pdbx_seq_one_letter_code
_entity_poly.pdbx_strand_id
1 'polypeptide(L)'
;MTTAAGSLPLIGVRVLDLTTARAGPTCVRQLADLGADVIQVADPVPQVWRSSDAHNLHRDKRSIVVNLKLDRGRDLFLRLAADADVVVENFRPSVKHRLGIDPEAVWKRNPRLVYGSISAFGQTGPYAHRRGYDQIAQGLAGLMSVTGPPGSGPWRAGIAIADTAAGTFL
;
A
#
# COMPACT_ATOMS: atom_id res chain seq x y z
N MET A 1 32.26 -20.09 14.14
CA MET A 1 31.25 -19.19 14.72
C MET A 1 30.07 -19.14 13.75
N THR A 2 29.08 -20.01 13.98
CA THR A 2 27.85 -20.06 13.19
C THR A 2 26.92 -19.02 13.79
N THR A 3 26.70 -17.91 13.10
CA THR A 3 25.63 -16.98 13.47
C THR A 3 24.32 -17.73 13.40
N ALA A 4 23.63 -17.88 14.53
CA ALA A 4 22.24 -18.29 14.53
C ALA A 4 21.50 -17.35 13.58
N ALA A 5 20.78 -17.89 12.59
CA ALA A 5 19.88 -17.10 11.78
C ALA A 5 18.88 -16.45 12.73
N GLY A 6 19.07 -15.15 13.03
CA GLY A 6 18.20 -14.42 13.93
C GLY A 6 16.77 -14.44 13.39
N SER A 7 15.79 -14.62 14.27
CA SER A 7 14.38 -14.40 13.94
C SER A 7 14.23 -13.04 13.26
N LEU A 8 13.56 -13.01 12.09
CA LEU A 8 13.28 -11.75 11.40
C LEU A 8 12.48 -10.81 12.33
N PRO A 9 12.68 -9.48 12.23
CA PRO A 9 12.24 -8.54 13.27
C PRO A 9 10.72 -8.38 13.37
N LEU A 10 9.95 -8.75 12.34
CA LEU A 10 8.48 -8.67 12.35
C LEU A 10 7.81 -10.05 12.46
N ILE A 11 8.54 -11.08 12.90
CA ILE A 11 7.91 -12.37 13.22
C ILE A 11 6.82 -12.16 14.27
N GLY A 12 5.64 -12.70 13.99
CA GLY A 12 4.45 -12.57 14.83
C GLY A 12 3.57 -11.36 14.51
N VAL A 13 4.00 -10.46 13.63
CA VAL A 13 3.20 -9.32 13.16
C VAL A 13 2.32 -9.75 11.99
N ARG A 14 1.03 -9.47 12.05
CA ARG A 14 0.08 -9.71 10.96
C ARG A 14 -0.30 -8.41 10.25
N VAL A 15 -0.18 -8.41 8.91
CA VAL A 15 -0.47 -7.24 8.06
C VAL A 15 -1.58 -7.58 7.07
N LEU A 16 -2.58 -6.69 6.97
CA LEU A 16 -3.57 -6.71 5.89
C LEU A 16 -3.22 -5.69 4.82
N ASP A 17 -3.00 -6.18 3.60
CA ASP A 17 -2.59 -5.39 2.45
C ASP A 17 -3.78 -5.19 1.49
N LEU A 18 -4.36 -3.99 1.49
CA LEU A 18 -5.40 -3.58 0.54
C LEU A 18 -4.82 -2.78 -0.65
N THR A 19 -3.51 -2.75 -0.77
CA THR A 19 -2.84 -1.84 -1.68
C THR A 19 -2.76 -2.40 -3.10
N THR A 20 -2.64 -1.47 -4.05
CA THR A 20 -2.55 -1.75 -5.49
C THR A 20 -1.43 -0.95 -6.13
N ALA A 21 -1.11 -1.26 -7.40
CA ALA A 21 -0.05 -0.61 -8.15
C ALA A 21 1.33 -0.78 -7.47
N ARG A 22 2.01 0.31 -7.07
CA ARG A 22 3.39 0.24 -6.57
C ARG A 22 3.61 0.79 -5.17
N ALA A 23 3.14 2.01 -4.86
CA ALA A 23 3.51 2.66 -3.61
C ALA A 23 3.16 1.85 -2.36
N GLY A 24 1.92 1.39 -2.24
CA GLY A 24 1.50 0.55 -1.12
C GLY A 24 2.17 -0.83 -1.14
N PRO A 25 2.24 -1.54 -2.28
CA PRO A 25 2.95 -2.82 -2.32
C PRO A 25 4.44 -2.70 -1.96
N THR A 26 5.10 -1.57 -2.26
CA THR A 26 6.47 -1.28 -1.81
C THR A 26 6.61 -1.18 -0.29
N CYS A 27 5.67 -0.51 0.40
CA CYS A 27 5.62 -0.48 1.86
C CYS A 27 5.47 -1.90 2.42
N VAL A 28 4.42 -2.60 2.00
CA VAL A 28 4.08 -3.91 2.57
C VAL A 28 5.12 -4.98 2.24
N ARG A 29 5.76 -4.93 1.05
CA ARG A 29 6.84 -5.86 0.70
C ARG A 29 7.97 -5.80 1.71
N GLN A 30 8.33 -4.61 2.21
CA GLN A 30 9.38 -4.49 3.23
C GLN A 30 8.96 -5.16 4.54
N LEU A 31 7.69 -5.05 4.93
CA LEU A 31 7.17 -5.75 6.11
C LEU A 31 7.21 -7.28 5.94
N ALA A 32 6.85 -7.78 4.75
CA ALA A 32 6.93 -9.19 4.42
C ALA A 32 8.40 -9.69 4.43
N ASP A 33 9.31 -8.96 3.77
CA ASP A 33 10.76 -9.26 3.74
C ASP A 33 11.36 -9.29 5.16
N LEU A 34 10.79 -8.53 6.10
CA LEU A 34 11.16 -8.47 7.51
C LEU A 34 10.41 -9.48 8.39
N GLY A 35 9.65 -10.41 7.81
CA GLY A 35 9.08 -11.58 8.48
C GLY A 35 7.62 -11.45 8.94
N ALA A 36 6.90 -10.40 8.53
CA ALA A 36 5.48 -10.26 8.86
C ALA A 36 4.61 -11.27 8.08
N ASP A 37 3.53 -11.75 8.71
CA ASP A 37 2.47 -12.54 8.05
C ASP A 37 1.55 -11.60 7.27
N VAL A 38 1.79 -11.48 5.96
CA VAL A 38 1.04 -10.56 5.10
C VAL A 38 -0.09 -11.29 4.36
N ILE A 39 -1.32 -10.80 4.56
CA ILE A 39 -2.51 -11.20 3.81
C ILE A 39 -2.94 -10.05 2.91
N GLN A 40 -2.76 -10.24 1.60
CA GLN A 40 -3.30 -9.33 0.60
C GLN A 40 -4.79 -9.57 0.37
N VAL A 41 -5.59 -8.54 0.61
CA VAL A 41 -7.03 -8.53 0.37
C VAL A 41 -7.28 -7.95 -1.02
N ALA A 42 -7.35 -8.85 -2.01
CA ALA A 42 -7.48 -8.48 -3.41
C ALA A 42 -8.93 -8.28 -3.84
N ASP A 43 -9.16 -7.32 -4.74
CA ASP A 43 -10.42 -7.19 -5.48
C ASP A 43 -10.60 -8.43 -6.40
N PRO A 44 -11.83 -8.96 -6.59
CA PRO A 44 -12.13 -10.05 -7.52
C PRO A 44 -11.76 -9.83 -8.99
N VAL A 45 -11.42 -8.60 -9.40
CA VAL A 45 -10.91 -8.35 -10.75
C VAL A 45 -9.48 -8.91 -10.90
N PRO A 46 -9.15 -9.63 -11.99
CA PRO A 46 -7.83 -10.22 -12.16
C PRO A 46 -6.73 -9.16 -12.13
N GLN A 47 -5.90 -9.16 -11.08
CA GLN A 47 -4.68 -8.38 -11.12
C GLN A 47 -3.65 -9.06 -12.02
N VAL A 48 -2.71 -8.26 -12.51
CA VAL A 48 -1.65 -8.67 -13.44
C VAL A 48 -0.54 -9.41 -12.67
N TRP A 49 -0.92 -10.47 -11.94
CA TRP A 49 -0.06 -11.27 -11.05
C TRP A 49 1.08 -12.02 -11.76
N ARG A 50 1.19 -11.88 -13.08
CA ARG A 50 2.14 -12.63 -13.92
C ARG A 50 3.28 -11.78 -14.47
N SER A 51 3.38 -10.51 -14.06
CA SER A 51 4.51 -9.65 -14.43
C SER A 51 5.68 -9.83 -13.46
N SER A 52 6.90 -9.61 -13.95
CA SER A 52 8.10 -9.53 -13.09
C SER A 52 7.94 -8.51 -11.97
N ASP A 53 7.23 -7.42 -12.25
CA ASP A 53 6.91 -6.37 -11.30
C ASP A 53 5.96 -6.87 -10.20
N ALA A 54 4.92 -7.62 -10.55
CA ALA A 54 4.01 -8.22 -9.58
C ALA A 54 4.74 -9.25 -8.70
N HIS A 55 5.58 -10.10 -9.29
CA HIS A 55 6.41 -11.03 -8.51
C HIS A 55 7.35 -10.31 -7.55
N ASN A 56 7.90 -9.16 -7.96
CA ASN A 56 8.76 -8.36 -7.09
C ASN A 56 7.98 -7.70 -5.93
N LEU A 57 6.80 -7.14 -6.19
CA LEU A 57 6.03 -6.36 -5.23
C LEU A 57 5.17 -7.19 -4.27
N HIS A 58 4.83 -8.42 -4.66
CA HIS A 58 3.90 -9.28 -3.92
C HIS A 58 4.52 -10.60 -3.45
N ARG A 59 5.85 -10.75 -3.53
CA ARG A 59 6.56 -11.87 -2.89
C ARG A 59 6.25 -11.94 -1.40
N ASP A 60 6.28 -13.16 -0.87
CA ASP A 60 6.08 -13.49 0.55
C ASP A 60 4.69 -13.11 1.13
N LYS A 61 3.74 -12.70 0.27
CA LYS A 61 2.35 -12.42 0.65
C LYS A 61 1.44 -13.61 0.32
N ARG A 62 0.47 -13.88 1.21
CA ARG A 62 -0.68 -14.75 0.92
C ARG A 62 -1.81 -13.87 0.40
N SER A 63 -2.67 -14.36 -0.48
CA SER A 63 -3.78 -13.56 -1.02
C SER A 63 -5.14 -14.19 -0.75
N ILE A 64 -6.13 -13.33 -0.49
CA ILE A 64 -7.55 -13.68 -0.41
C ILE A 64 -8.34 -12.69 -1.27
N VAL A 65 -9.29 -13.20 -2.03
CA VAL A 65 -10.17 -12.36 -2.86
C VAL A 65 -11.41 -11.99 -2.06
N VAL A 66 -11.61 -10.68 -1.84
CA VAL A 66 -12.76 -10.17 -1.07
C VAL A 66 -13.37 -8.98 -1.80
N ASN A 67 -14.66 -9.09 -2.14
CA ASN A 67 -15.41 -7.95 -2.64
C ASN A 67 -15.90 -7.07 -1.48
N LEU A 68 -15.14 -6.03 -1.15
CA LEU A 68 -15.43 -5.09 -0.06
C LEU A 68 -16.69 -4.24 -0.29
N LYS A 69 -17.28 -4.25 -1.49
CA LYS A 69 -18.54 -3.56 -1.79
C LYS A 69 -19.77 -4.32 -1.27
N LEU A 70 -19.59 -5.59 -0.90
CA LEU A 70 -20.64 -6.40 -0.31
C LEU A 70 -20.54 -6.36 1.22
N ASP A 71 -21.68 -6.31 1.91
CA ASP A 71 -21.71 -6.32 3.38
C ASP A 71 -20.93 -7.51 3.97
N ARG A 72 -21.08 -8.70 3.38
CA ARG A 72 -20.32 -9.90 3.76
C ARG A 72 -18.80 -9.77 3.56
N GLY A 73 -18.38 -9.01 2.54
CA GLY A 73 -16.96 -8.79 2.25
C GLY A 73 -16.36 -7.79 3.23
N ARG A 74 -17.10 -6.72 3.54
CA ARG A 74 -16.75 -5.78 4.60
C ARG A 74 -16.67 -6.48 5.96
N ASP A 75 -17.66 -7.30 6.32
CA ASP A 75 -17.66 -8.05 7.58
C ASP A 75 -16.47 -9.00 7.69
N LEU A 76 -16.18 -9.76 6.62
CA LEU A 76 -15.00 -10.62 6.56
C LEU A 76 -13.70 -9.82 6.78
N PHE A 77 -13.55 -8.67 6.11
CA PHE A 77 -12.39 -7.81 6.30
C PHE A 77 -12.28 -7.31 7.75
N LEU A 78 -13.38 -6.81 8.34
CA LEU A 78 -13.37 -6.30 9.71
C LEU A 78 -13.05 -7.40 10.73
N ARG A 79 -13.46 -8.64 10.47
CA ARG A 79 -13.06 -9.81 11.26
C ARG A 79 -11.57 -10.12 11.13
N LEU A 80 -11.00 -10.05 9.92
CA LEU A 80 -9.56 -10.20 9.73
C LEU A 80 -8.78 -9.09 10.44
N ALA A 81 -9.28 -7.85 10.39
CA ALA A 81 -8.64 -6.70 11.02
C ALA A 81 -8.70 -6.73 12.56
N ALA A 82 -9.65 -7.49 13.13
CA ALA A 82 -9.74 -7.69 14.58
C ALA A 82 -8.47 -8.38 15.15
N ASP A 83 -7.84 -9.23 14.36
CA ASP A 83 -6.65 -10.02 14.73
C ASP A 83 -5.37 -9.58 13.99
N ALA A 84 -5.40 -8.43 13.31
CA ALA A 84 -4.24 -7.88 12.60
C ALA A 84 -3.55 -6.79 13.41
N ASP A 85 -2.25 -6.62 13.21
CA ASP A 85 -1.47 -5.54 13.83
C ASP A 85 -1.44 -4.30 12.95
N VAL A 86 -1.45 -4.50 11.63
CA VAL A 86 -1.32 -3.42 10.64
C VAL A 86 -2.33 -3.60 9.51
N VAL A 87 -2.95 -2.50 9.09
CA VAL A 87 -3.65 -2.38 7.80
C VAL A 87 -2.96 -1.33 6.96
N VAL A 88 -2.71 -1.65 5.69
CA VAL A 88 -2.20 -0.68 4.71
C VAL A 88 -3.16 -0.60 3.53
N GLU A 89 -3.56 0.62 3.17
CA GLU A 89 -4.40 0.89 2.01
C GLU A 89 -3.88 2.08 1.20
N ASN A 90 -4.16 2.09 -0.10
CA ASN A 90 -3.79 3.20 -0.98
C ASN A 90 -4.93 3.71 -1.86
N PHE A 91 -6.15 3.67 -1.34
CA PHE A 91 -7.30 4.22 -2.02
C PHE A 91 -7.31 5.75 -1.96
N ARG A 92 -8.17 6.35 -2.79
CA ARG A 92 -8.52 7.76 -2.58
C ARG A 92 -9.19 7.93 -1.22
N PRO A 93 -9.01 9.09 -0.56
CA PRO A 93 -9.47 9.29 0.81
C PRO A 93 -10.93 8.88 1.06
N SER A 94 -11.85 9.23 0.16
CA SER A 94 -13.28 8.93 0.30
C SER A 94 -13.67 7.46 0.14
N VAL A 95 -12.81 6.63 -0.45
CA VAL A 95 -13.17 5.25 -0.79
C VAL A 95 -13.29 4.38 0.45
N LYS A 96 -12.34 4.47 1.38
CA LYS A 96 -12.36 3.69 2.63
C LYS A 96 -13.60 3.99 3.49
N HIS A 97 -14.05 5.25 3.54
CA HIS A 97 -15.28 5.63 4.23
C HIS A 97 -16.52 5.04 3.56
N ARG A 98 -16.62 5.11 2.24
CA ARG A 98 -17.73 4.49 1.50
C ARG A 98 -17.76 2.96 1.65
N LEU A 99 -16.59 2.34 1.75
CA LEU A 99 -16.46 0.90 1.98
C LEU A 99 -16.65 0.52 3.46
N GLY A 100 -16.71 1.48 4.39
CA GLY A 100 -16.84 1.22 5.83
C GLY A 100 -15.65 0.48 6.44
N ILE A 101 -14.44 0.78 5.96
CA ILE A 101 -13.17 0.19 6.40
C ILE A 101 -12.13 1.25 6.76
N ASP A 102 -12.59 2.47 6.99
CA ASP A 102 -11.77 3.59 7.44
C ASP A 102 -11.25 3.37 8.88
N PRO A 103 -10.25 4.15 9.32
CA PRO A 103 -9.61 3.94 10.62
C PRO A 103 -10.59 3.86 11.79
N GLU A 104 -11.65 4.69 11.81
CA GLU A 104 -12.64 4.66 12.90
C GLU A 104 -13.42 3.35 12.93
N ALA A 105 -13.82 2.82 11.77
CA ALA A 105 -14.50 1.54 11.66
C ALA A 105 -13.61 0.37 12.12
N VAL A 106 -12.32 0.41 11.77
CA VAL A 106 -11.35 -0.61 12.16
C VAL A 106 -10.99 -0.53 13.65
N TRP A 107 -10.71 0.66 14.18
CA TRP A 107 -10.33 0.85 15.57
C TRP A 107 -11.45 0.55 16.57
N LYS A 108 -12.72 0.66 16.15
CA LYS A 108 -13.86 0.14 16.94
C LYS A 108 -13.77 -1.37 17.19
N ARG A 109 -13.12 -2.13 16.30
CA ARG A 109 -12.90 -3.58 16.43
C ARG A 109 -11.56 -3.90 17.07
N ASN A 110 -10.52 -3.15 16.70
CA ASN A 110 -9.17 -3.33 17.19
C ASN A 110 -8.50 -1.98 17.46
N PRO A 111 -8.57 -1.45 18.70
CA PRO A 111 -7.99 -0.17 19.07
C PRO A 111 -6.46 -0.11 19.03
N ARG A 112 -5.78 -1.27 18.92
CA ARG A 112 -4.31 -1.38 18.92
C ARG A 112 -3.71 -1.32 17.51
N LEU A 113 -4.55 -1.46 16.49
CA LEU A 113 -4.12 -1.60 15.10
C LEU A 113 -3.49 -0.31 14.56
N VAL A 114 -2.37 -0.46 13.85
CA VAL A 114 -1.75 0.63 13.08
C VAL A 114 -2.35 0.70 11.68
N TYR A 115 -2.85 1.88 11.29
CA TYR A 115 -3.50 2.08 9.99
C TYR A 115 -2.68 3.01 9.09
N GLY A 116 -2.05 2.44 8.06
CA GLY A 116 -1.31 3.16 7.03
C GLY A 116 -2.18 3.51 5.82
N SER A 117 -2.14 4.77 5.40
CA SER A 117 -2.88 5.25 4.22
C SER A 117 -1.99 6.03 3.27
N ILE A 118 -1.87 5.57 2.02
CA ILE A 118 -1.17 6.30 0.95
C ILE A 118 -2.21 6.88 -0.01
N SER A 119 -2.15 8.19 -0.26
CA SER A 119 -2.90 8.81 -1.36
C SER A 119 -2.05 9.86 -2.04
N ALA A 120 -2.33 10.13 -3.32
CA ALA A 120 -1.46 10.96 -4.17
C ALA A 120 -1.18 12.36 -3.61
N PHE A 121 -2.13 12.95 -2.89
CA PHE A 121 -2.03 14.31 -2.36
C PHE A 121 -2.36 14.38 -0.86
N GLY A 122 -2.30 13.25 -0.17
CA GLY A 122 -2.68 13.15 1.24
C GLY A 122 -4.19 13.10 1.48
N GLN A 123 -4.55 12.94 2.75
CA GLN A 123 -5.92 12.73 3.20
C GLN A 123 -6.72 14.04 3.36
N THR A 124 -6.04 15.19 3.32
CA THR A 124 -6.61 16.52 3.61
C THR A 124 -6.15 17.56 2.57
N GLY A 125 -6.76 18.74 2.62
CA GLY A 125 -6.39 19.87 1.75
C GLY A 125 -7.07 19.85 0.37
N PRO A 126 -6.79 20.87 -0.45
CA PRO A 126 -7.55 21.15 -1.67
C PRO A 126 -7.39 20.08 -2.76
N TYR A 127 -6.33 19.26 -2.68
CA TYR A 127 -6.02 18.23 -3.67
C TYR A 127 -6.37 16.81 -3.22
N ALA A 128 -6.89 16.62 -2.00
CA ALA A 128 -7.17 15.29 -1.42
C ALA A 128 -8.05 14.39 -2.30
N HIS A 129 -8.96 14.98 -3.09
CA HIS A 129 -9.88 14.24 -3.96
C HIS A 129 -9.36 14.05 -5.39
N ARG A 130 -8.20 14.62 -5.73
CA ARG A 130 -7.62 14.48 -7.07
C ARG A 130 -7.03 13.09 -7.27
N ARG A 131 -7.06 12.61 -8.52
CA ARG A 131 -6.35 11.40 -8.92
C ARG A 131 -4.87 11.75 -9.04
N GLY A 132 -3.99 10.83 -8.66
CA GLY A 132 -2.58 10.97 -8.94
C GLY A 132 -1.93 9.62 -9.17
N TYR A 133 -0.80 9.69 -9.86
CA TYR A 133 0.11 8.61 -10.17
C TYR A 133 1.53 9.19 -10.07
N ASP A 134 2.52 8.32 -9.95
CA ASP A 134 3.94 8.66 -9.86
C ASP A 134 4.36 9.82 -10.78
N GLN A 135 4.09 9.75 -12.09
CA GLN A 135 4.47 10.79 -13.05
C GLN A 135 3.87 12.18 -12.76
N ILE A 136 2.65 12.22 -12.20
CA ILE A 136 2.00 13.48 -11.81
C ILE A 136 2.71 14.04 -10.58
N ALA A 137 3.05 13.18 -9.60
CA ALA A 137 3.79 13.58 -8.42
C ALA A 137 5.21 14.06 -8.78
N GLN A 138 5.91 13.38 -9.69
CA GLN A 138 7.22 13.81 -10.17
C GLN A 138 7.17 15.21 -10.82
N GLY A 139 6.16 15.46 -11.65
CA GLY A 139 5.98 16.77 -12.29
C GLY A 139 5.66 17.87 -11.28
N LEU A 140 4.69 17.62 -10.38
CA LEU A 140 4.26 18.60 -9.38
C LEU A 140 5.32 18.89 -8.31
N ALA A 141 6.12 17.91 -7.93
CA ALA A 141 7.20 18.07 -6.95
C ALA A 141 8.47 18.70 -7.55
N GLY A 142 8.49 18.99 -8.86
CA GLY A 142 9.63 19.59 -9.54
C GLY A 142 10.76 18.61 -9.88
N LEU A 143 10.64 17.31 -9.59
CA LEU A 143 11.68 16.34 -9.93
C LEU A 143 11.96 16.31 -11.43
N MET A 144 10.91 16.44 -12.26
CA MET A 144 11.07 16.43 -13.70
C MET A 144 11.82 17.65 -14.24
N SER A 145 11.83 18.80 -13.53
CA SER A 145 12.52 20.01 -14.01
C SER A 145 14.05 19.91 -13.88
N VAL A 146 14.54 19.02 -13.02
CA VAL A 146 15.97 18.76 -12.80
C VAL A 146 16.43 17.44 -13.42
N THR A 147 15.56 16.77 -14.19
CA THR A 147 15.84 15.49 -14.83
C THR A 147 15.90 15.67 -16.34
N GLY A 148 16.98 15.20 -16.97
CA GLY A 148 17.19 15.23 -18.41
C GLY A 148 18.27 16.24 -18.86
N PRO A 149 18.68 16.21 -20.14
CA PRO A 149 19.66 17.15 -20.67
C PRO A 149 19.19 18.62 -20.59
N PRO A 150 20.10 19.60 -20.39
CA PRO A 150 19.75 21.02 -20.44
C PRO A 150 19.01 21.39 -21.73
N GLY A 151 17.93 22.17 -21.60
CA GLY A 151 17.12 22.64 -22.74
C GLY A 151 16.15 21.61 -23.34
N SER A 152 16.12 20.36 -22.86
CA SER A 152 15.24 19.31 -23.40
C SER A 152 13.82 19.30 -22.82
N GLY A 153 13.52 20.20 -21.88
CA GLY A 153 12.27 20.19 -21.12
C GLY A 153 12.25 19.11 -20.02
N PRO A 154 11.10 18.90 -19.37
CA PRO A 154 11.02 18.04 -18.18
C PRO A 154 10.99 16.55 -18.55
N TRP A 155 11.91 15.76 -18.01
CA TRP A 155 11.90 14.30 -18.17
C TRP A 155 11.42 13.62 -16.89
N ARG A 156 10.68 12.51 -17.03
CA ARG A 156 10.39 11.63 -15.89
C ARG A 156 11.59 10.75 -15.59
N ALA A 157 11.77 10.40 -14.33
CA ALA A 157 12.68 9.31 -13.96
C ALA A 157 12.24 8.00 -14.61
N GLY A 158 13.20 7.14 -14.96
CA GLY A 158 12.93 5.85 -15.59
C GLY A 158 12.13 4.90 -14.70
N ILE A 159 12.30 5.02 -13.37
CA ILE A 159 11.55 4.28 -12.35
C ILE A 159 10.43 5.13 -11.76
N ALA A 160 9.48 4.46 -11.11
CA ALA A 160 8.43 5.12 -10.33
C ALA A 160 8.96 5.53 -8.96
N ILE A 161 9.81 6.56 -8.93
CA ILE A 161 10.54 7.02 -7.77
C ILE A 161 9.63 7.63 -6.70
N ALA A 162 8.56 8.34 -7.08
CA ALA A 162 7.63 8.93 -6.12
C ALA A 162 6.79 7.84 -5.45
N ASP A 163 6.35 6.83 -6.21
CA ASP A 163 5.66 5.67 -5.64
C ASP A 163 6.58 4.90 -4.67
N THR A 164 7.81 4.61 -5.10
CA THR A 164 8.77 3.85 -4.30
C THR A 164 9.13 4.61 -3.02
N ALA A 165 9.39 5.91 -3.11
CA ALA A 165 9.68 6.75 -1.95
C ALA A 165 8.48 6.80 -0.99
N ALA A 166 7.26 7.06 -1.50
CA ALA A 166 6.05 7.08 -0.68
C ALA A 166 5.82 5.76 0.06
N GLY A 167 6.07 4.62 -0.61
CA GLY A 167 6.01 3.30 0.01
C GLY A 167 7.08 3.07 1.08
N THR A 168 8.28 3.62 0.91
CA THR A 168 9.36 3.49 1.90
C THR A 168 9.13 4.34 3.15
N PHE A 169 8.44 5.47 3.04
CA PHE A 169 8.22 6.40 4.16
C PHE A 169 6.95 6.14 4.98
N LEU A 170 5.99 5.37 4.47
CA LEU A 170 4.79 5.00 5.22
C LEU A 170 5.13 3.98 6.31
#